data_AF-A0AAV9A987-F1
#
_entry.id   AF-A0AAV9A987-F1
#
_cell.length_a   1.000
_cell.length_b   1.000
_cell.length_c   1.000
_cell.angle_alpha   90.00
_cell.angle_beta   90.00
_cell.angle_gamma   90.00
#
_symmetry.space_group_name_H-M   'P 1'
#
loop_
_entity.id
_entity.type
_entity.pdbx_description
1 polymer ?
#
loop_
_entity_poly.entity_id
_entity_poly.type
_entity_poly.pdbx_seq_one_letter_code
_entity_poly.pdbx_strand_id
1 'polypeptide(L)'
;MFSGSELPVAKEDQEIMDIVDPSTPLPQWFTEEDLTAYATLYEKSKFTYPLKIPYRTIRSEELNLTNKKVEIPSLLIMGEKDYVCLFPGMDNYIRSGDVKNYVPDLEITFIPEGSHFVHEQFPGQVNELIIKFLKKHT
;
A
#
# COMPACT_ATOMS: atom_id res chain seq x y z
N MET A 1 12.83 0.85 -9.18
CA MET A 1 11.53 1.36 -9.70
C MET A 1 10.53 1.43 -8.54
N PHE A 2 9.68 2.46 -8.48
CA PHE A 2 8.70 2.68 -7.39
C PHE A 2 7.72 1.52 -7.16
N SER A 3 7.54 0.65 -8.14
CA SER A 3 6.67 -0.53 -8.11
C SER A 3 7.40 -1.85 -7.83
N GLY A 4 8.69 -1.80 -7.50
CA GLY A 4 9.49 -2.97 -7.17
C GLY A 4 9.04 -3.69 -5.90
N SER A 5 9.56 -4.89 -5.69
CA SER A 5 9.27 -5.73 -4.52
C SER A 5 10.30 -5.60 -3.39
N GLU A 6 11.35 -4.82 -3.61
CA GLU A 6 12.39 -4.56 -2.61
C GLU A 6 12.06 -3.30 -1.80
N LEU A 7 12.51 -3.25 -0.54
CA LEU A 7 12.40 -2.04 0.26
C LEU A 7 13.26 -0.93 -0.35
N PRO A 8 12.70 0.25 -0.65
CA PRO A 8 13.47 1.37 -1.17
C PRO A 8 14.31 1.99 -0.05
N VAL A 9 15.54 1.51 0.13
CA VAL A 9 16.49 1.98 1.14
C VAL A 9 17.67 2.65 0.46
N ALA A 10 17.83 3.95 0.68
CA ALA A 10 19.02 4.69 0.24
C ALA A 10 20.23 4.33 1.11
N LYS A 11 21.42 4.31 0.51
CA LYS A 11 22.69 4.15 1.23
C LYS A 11 22.99 5.41 2.06
N GLU A 12 23.96 5.31 2.96
CA GLU A 12 24.34 6.40 3.87
C GLU A 12 24.75 7.69 3.14
N ASP A 13 25.29 7.57 1.92
CA ASP A 13 25.71 8.66 1.04
C ASP A 13 24.68 9.03 -0.04
N GLN A 14 23.45 8.52 0.05
CA GLN A 14 22.39 8.73 -0.94
C GLN A 14 21.11 9.28 -0.31
N GLU A 15 20.39 10.12 -1.05
CA GLU A 15 19.01 10.49 -0.75
C GLU A 15 18.03 9.50 -1.39
N ILE A 16 16.76 9.53 -0.95
CA ILE A 16 15.72 8.62 -1.45
C ILE A 16 15.45 8.77 -2.95
N MET A 17 15.75 9.93 -3.54
CA MET A 17 15.59 10.12 -4.98
C MET A 17 16.78 9.58 -5.78
N ASP A 18 17.95 9.41 -5.16
CA ASP A 18 19.17 8.92 -5.81
C ASP A 18 19.13 7.42 -6.12
N ILE A 19 18.21 6.67 -5.49
CA ILE A 19 18.01 5.24 -5.77
C ILE A 19 17.15 4.99 -7.01
N VAL A 20 16.60 6.03 -7.62
CA VAL A 20 15.76 5.95 -8.81
C VAL A 20 16.60 6.30 -10.03
N ASP A 21 16.81 5.34 -10.92
CA ASP A 21 17.42 5.59 -12.23
C ASP A 21 16.37 6.22 -13.17
N PRO A 22 16.55 7.47 -13.62
CA PRO A 22 15.60 8.15 -14.51
C PRO A 22 15.43 7.48 -15.88
N SER A 23 16.35 6.61 -16.27
CA SER A 23 16.25 5.84 -17.52
C SER A 23 15.39 4.58 -17.39
N THR A 24 14.93 4.27 -16.17
CA THR A 24 14.06 3.11 -15.93
C THR A 24 12.72 3.32 -16.66
N PRO A 25 12.29 2.43 -17.57
CA PRO A 25 11.03 2.57 -18.28
C PRO A 25 9.84 2.41 -17.33
N LEU A 26 8.68 2.98 -17.66
CA LEU A 26 7.46 2.74 -16.88
C LEU A 26 7.04 1.26 -16.94
N PRO A 27 6.42 0.73 -15.88
CA PRO A 27 5.90 -0.63 -15.92
C PRO A 27 4.71 -0.71 -16.88
N GLN A 28 4.47 -1.89 -17.48
CA GLN A 28 3.48 -2.05 -18.57
C GLN A 28 2.03 -1.65 -18.21
N TRP A 29 1.69 -1.67 -16.92
CA TRP A 29 0.37 -1.31 -16.40
C TRP A 29 0.22 0.19 -16.07
N PHE A 30 1.28 0.99 -16.23
CA PHE A 30 1.32 2.41 -15.89
C PHE A 30 1.81 3.24 -17.07
N THR A 31 0.93 4.07 -17.62
CA THR A 31 1.20 4.82 -18.85
C THR A 31 1.83 6.19 -18.57
N GLU A 32 2.36 6.83 -19.62
CA GLU A 32 2.82 8.23 -19.55
C GLU A 32 1.68 9.20 -19.20
N GLU A 33 0.45 8.88 -19.60
CA GLU A 33 -0.74 9.67 -19.26
C GLU A 33 -1.04 9.57 -17.76
N ASP A 34 -0.96 8.37 -17.18
CA ASP A 34 -1.11 8.17 -15.73
C ASP A 34 -0.04 8.93 -14.95
N LEU A 35 1.24 8.83 -15.39
CA LEU A 35 2.34 9.57 -14.79
C LEU A 35 2.10 11.08 -14.84
N THR A 36 1.68 11.59 -16.00
CA THR A 36 1.39 13.01 -16.21
C THR A 36 0.26 13.48 -15.31
N ALA A 37 -0.78 12.66 -15.11
CA ALA A 37 -1.88 12.98 -14.21
C ALA A 37 -1.40 13.13 -12.76
N TYR A 38 -0.64 12.14 -12.25
CA TYR A 38 -0.05 12.21 -10.91
C TYR A 38 0.90 13.40 -10.75
N ALA A 39 1.81 13.60 -11.71
CA ALA A 39 2.79 14.69 -11.69
C ALA A 39 2.09 16.06 -11.62
N THR A 40 1.10 16.31 -12.49
CA THR A 40 0.32 17.55 -12.51
C THR A 40 -0.37 17.83 -11.17
N LEU A 41 -0.94 16.80 -10.53
CA LEU A 41 -1.60 16.93 -9.24
C LEU A 41 -0.62 17.23 -8.11
N TYR A 42 0.56 16.59 -8.09
CA TYR A 42 1.59 16.84 -7.09
C TYR A 42 2.34 18.15 -7.31
N GLU A 43 2.50 18.63 -8.55
CA GLU A 43 3.03 19.96 -8.82
C GLU A 43 2.17 21.06 -8.21
N LYS A 44 0.84 20.89 -8.27
CA LYS A 44 -0.13 21.81 -7.67
C LYS A 44 -0.20 21.67 -6.14
N SER A 45 -0.29 20.46 -5.62
CA SER A 45 -0.53 20.20 -4.20
C SER A 45 0.74 20.20 -3.33
N LYS A 46 1.91 19.97 -3.96
CA LYS A 46 3.19 19.70 -3.29
C LYS A 46 3.13 18.47 -2.37
N PHE A 47 4.25 18.16 -1.71
CA PHE A 47 4.39 16.95 -0.90
C PHE A 47 4.24 17.18 0.62
N THR A 48 3.99 18.42 1.07
CA THR A 48 3.97 18.75 2.50
C THR A 48 2.97 17.92 3.29
N TYR A 49 1.74 17.76 2.80
CA TYR A 49 0.71 16.99 3.48
C TYR A 49 0.94 15.47 3.38
N PRO A 50 1.21 14.90 2.18
CA PRO A 50 1.60 13.48 2.06
C PRO A 50 2.79 13.07 2.93
N LEU A 51 3.78 13.96 3.14
CA LEU A 51 4.91 13.70 4.04
C LEU A 51 4.55 13.87 5.52
N LYS A 52 3.50 14.63 5.84
CA LYS A 52 3.04 14.82 7.22
C LYS A 52 2.16 13.66 7.69
N ILE A 53 1.19 13.25 6.89
CA ILE A 53 0.24 12.17 7.20
C ILE A 53 0.43 11.02 6.20
N PRO A 54 0.71 9.78 6.65
CA PRO A 54 0.84 9.37 8.04
C PRO A 54 2.26 9.56 8.62
N TYR A 55 3.30 9.79 7.80
CA TYR A 55 4.69 9.54 8.20
C TYR A 55 5.21 10.32 9.42
N ARG A 56 4.90 11.62 9.53
CA ARG A 56 5.37 12.45 10.67
C ARG A 56 4.42 12.43 11.87
N THR A 57 3.22 11.87 11.72
CA THR A 57 2.18 11.90 12.76
C THR A 57 1.92 10.55 13.41
N ILE A 58 2.22 9.44 12.72
CA ILE A 58 2.00 8.08 13.22
C ILE A 58 2.73 7.78 14.54
N ARG A 59 3.82 8.49 14.84
CA ARG A 59 4.59 8.36 16.08
C ARG A 59 4.20 9.37 17.16
N SER A 60 3.42 10.40 16.83
CA SER A 60 3.08 11.49 17.74
C SER A 60 1.66 11.39 18.30
N GLU A 61 0.80 10.58 17.70
CA GLU A 61 -0.61 10.48 18.07
C GLU A 61 -0.90 9.10 18.68
N GLU A 62 -0.71 8.98 20.00
CA GLU A 62 -1.39 7.92 20.74
C GLU A 62 -2.89 8.24 20.75
N LEU A 63 -3.64 7.60 19.85
CA LEU A 63 -5.09 7.69 19.85
C LEU A 63 -5.62 6.99 21.12
N ASN A 64 -6.12 7.79 22.07
CA ASN A 64 -6.79 7.34 23.30
C ASN A 64 -8.20 6.81 23.00
N LEU A 65 -8.29 5.80 22.14
CA LEU A 65 -9.53 5.11 21.82
C LEU A 65 -9.80 4.04 22.86
N THR A 66 -11.00 4.09 23.46
CA THR A 66 -11.50 3.09 24.42
C THR A 66 -11.82 1.76 23.75
N ASN A 67 -12.25 1.79 22.48
CA ASN A 67 -12.37 0.61 21.64
C ASN A 67 -11.48 0.76 20.40
N LYS A 68 -10.51 -0.15 20.25
CA LYS A 68 -9.57 -0.19 19.12
C LYS A 68 -9.96 -1.24 18.07
N LYS A 69 -11.11 -1.90 18.24
CA LYS A 69 -11.58 -2.91 17.30
C LYS A 69 -12.41 -2.29 16.18
N VAL A 70 -12.16 -2.77 14.97
CA VAL A 70 -13.02 -2.55 13.81
C VAL A 70 -13.91 -3.78 13.69
N GLU A 71 -15.18 -3.64 14.09
CA GLU A 71 -16.13 -4.76 14.19
C GLU A 71 -16.94 -5.00 12.91
N ILE A 72 -16.77 -4.15 11.89
CA ILE A 72 -17.43 -4.31 10.59
C ILE A 72 -16.69 -5.36 9.73
N PRO A 73 -17.41 -6.09 8.86
CA PRO A 73 -16.79 -6.94 7.85
C PRO A 73 -15.78 -6.13 7.04
N SER A 74 -14.57 -6.68 6.89
CA SER A 74 -13.46 -5.99 6.24
C SER A 74 -12.75 -6.91 5.26
N LEU A 75 -12.19 -6.32 4.18
CA LEU A 75 -11.39 -7.04 3.19
C LEU A 75 -10.03 -6.35 3.04
N LEU A 76 -8.96 -7.11 3.25
CA LEU A 76 -7.59 -6.72 2.90
C LEU A 76 -7.18 -7.48 1.64
N ILE A 77 -6.89 -6.75 0.57
CA ILE A 77 -6.32 -7.28 -0.67
C ILE A 77 -4.87 -6.79 -0.75
N MET A 78 -3.93 -7.71 -0.88
CA MET A 78 -2.50 -7.37 -0.87
C MET A 78 -1.76 -8.12 -1.97
N GLY A 79 -0.72 -7.52 -2.54
CA GLY A 79 0.21 -8.23 -3.41
C GLY A 79 1.20 -9.06 -2.60
N GLU A 80 1.54 -10.29 -3.03
CA GLU A 80 2.58 -11.08 -2.34
C GLU A 80 3.97 -10.47 -2.46
N LYS A 81 4.19 -9.64 -3.48
CA LYS A 81 5.44 -8.92 -3.75
C LYS A 81 5.40 -7.47 -3.25
N ASP A 82 4.42 -7.11 -2.41
CA ASP A 82 4.40 -5.79 -1.78
C ASP A 82 5.54 -5.70 -0.75
N TYR A 83 6.44 -4.73 -0.96
CA TYR A 83 7.57 -4.49 -0.07
C TYR A 83 7.13 -4.16 1.36
N VAL A 84 5.87 -3.78 1.59
CA VAL A 84 5.33 -3.54 2.93
C VAL A 84 5.48 -4.78 3.83
N CYS A 85 5.38 -5.99 3.27
CA CYS A 85 5.59 -7.23 4.01
C CYS A 85 7.04 -7.39 4.50
N LEU A 86 8.01 -6.73 3.86
CA LEU A 86 9.41 -6.79 4.25
C LEU A 86 9.73 -5.91 5.47
N PHE A 87 8.82 -5.02 5.89
CA PHE A 87 9.01 -4.30 7.15
C PHE A 87 8.98 -5.27 8.34
N PRO A 88 9.90 -5.14 9.32
CA PRO A 88 10.00 -6.05 10.44
C PRO A 88 8.65 -6.28 11.14
N GLY A 89 8.21 -7.54 11.18
CA GLY A 89 6.99 -7.98 11.84
C GLY A 89 5.69 -7.84 11.04
N MET A 90 5.69 -7.13 9.90
CA MET A 90 4.47 -6.87 9.12
C MET A 90 3.91 -8.14 8.47
N ASP A 91 4.74 -8.90 7.75
CA ASP A 91 4.31 -10.14 7.09
C ASP A 91 3.72 -11.14 8.11
N ASN A 92 4.42 -11.35 9.23
CA ASN A 92 3.95 -12.22 10.30
C ASN A 92 2.62 -11.71 10.88
N TYR A 93 2.50 -10.41 11.19
CA TYR A 93 1.29 -9.81 11.76
C TYR A 93 0.04 -10.03 10.89
N ILE A 94 0.19 -9.97 9.56
CA ILE A 94 -0.90 -10.19 8.61
C ILE A 94 -1.18 -11.69 8.45
N ARG A 95 -0.15 -12.49 8.15
CA ARG A 95 -0.30 -13.91 7.79
C ARG A 95 -0.61 -14.83 8.97
N SER A 96 -0.13 -14.51 10.18
CA SER A 96 -0.52 -15.23 11.40
C SER A 96 -1.99 -15.02 11.75
N GLY A 97 -2.60 -13.95 11.24
CA GLY A 97 -3.93 -13.49 11.64
C GLY A 97 -3.93 -12.61 12.88
N ASP A 98 -2.77 -12.19 13.41
CA ASP A 98 -2.69 -11.27 14.56
C ASP A 98 -3.45 -9.96 14.32
N VAL A 99 -3.50 -9.50 13.06
CA VAL A 99 -4.33 -8.37 12.63
C VAL A 99 -5.81 -8.52 12.99
N LYS A 100 -6.32 -9.76 13.08
CA LYS A 100 -7.70 -10.05 13.43
C LYS A 100 -8.02 -9.84 14.91
N ASN A 101 -7.01 -9.66 15.76
CA ASN A 101 -7.24 -9.21 17.14
C ASN A 101 -7.87 -7.81 17.19
N TYR A 102 -7.59 -6.98 16.17
CA TYR A 102 -8.17 -5.64 16.00
C TYR A 102 -9.28 -5.59 14.95
N VAL A 103 -9.27 -6.48 13.95
CA VAL A 103 -10.32 -6.57 12.92
C VAL A 103 -10.87 -8.00 12.85
N PRO A 104 -11.77 -8.40 13.78
CA PRO A 104 -12.17 -9.79 13.93
C PRO A 104 -12.78 -10.42 12.66
N ASP A 105 -13.57 -9.64 11.92
CA ASP A 105 -14.22 -10.08 10.67
C ASP A 105 -13.43 -9.62 9.43
N LEU A 106 -12.11 -9.86 9.44
CA LEU A 106 -11.23 -9.56 8.31
C LEU A 106 -11.05 -10.77 7.38
N GLU A 107 -11.40 -10.58 6.13
CA GLU A 107 -11.02 -11.43 5.00
C GLU A 107 -9.69 -10.92 4.43
N ILE A 108 -8.72 -11.81 4.17
CA ILE A 108 -7.41 -11.45 3.61
C ILE A 108 -7.21 -12.24 2.31
N THR A 109 -6.87 -11.54 1.23
CA THR A 109 -6.56 -12.15 -0.06
C THR A 109 -5.21 -11.64 -0.56
N PHE A 110 -4.37 -12.57 -1.01
CA PHE A 110 -3.08 -12.26 -1.62
C PHE A 110 -3.12 -12.48 -3.14
N ILE A 111 -2.55 -11.54 -3.89
CA ILE A 111 -2.34 -11.65 -5.35
C ILE A 111 -0.87 -12.00 -5.58
N PRO A 112 -0.53 -13.21 -6.07
CA PRO A 112 0.85 -13.73 -6.11
C PRO A 112 1.87 -12.82 -6.81
N GLU A 113 1.48 -12.20 -7.91
CA GLU A 113 2.35 -11.33 -8.71
C GLU A 113 2.17 -9.84 -8.40
N GLY A 114 1.25 -9.50 -7.48
CA GLY A 114 0.98 -8.12 -7.07
C GLY A 114 2.11 -7.53 -6.25
N SER A 115 2.50 -6.29 -6.52
CA SER A 115 3.32 -5.48 -5.62
C SER A 115 2.48 -4.40 -4.91
N HIS A 116 3.10 -3.30 -4.49
CA HIS A 116 2.46 -2.25 -3.69
C HIS A 116 1.21 -1.64 -4.34
N PHE A 117 1.24 -1.45 -5.67
CA PHE A 117 0.14 -0.87 -6.45
C PHE A 117 -0.78 -1.94 -7.04
N VAL A 118 -1.11 -2.97 -6.25
CA VAL A 118 -1.83 -4.18 -6.73
C VAL A 118 -3.13 -3.89 -7.50
N HIS A 119 -3.83 -2.82 -7.13
CA HIS A 119 -5.07 -2.39 -7.76
C HIS A 119 -4.87 -1.73 -9.14
N GLU A 120 -3.74 -1.07 -9.37
CA GLU A 120 -3.38 -0.57 -10.71
C GLU A 120 -2.76 -1.69 -11.56
N GLN A 121 -2.06 -2.64 -10.94
CA GLN A 121 -1.45 -3.79 -11.63
C GLN A 121 -2.46 -4.84 -12.11
N PHE A 122 -3.42 -5.18 -11.26
CA PHE A 122 -4.40 -6.24 -11.49
C PHE A 122 -5.83 -5.72 -11.28
N PRO A 123 -6.26 -4.65 -11.99
CA PRO A 123 -7.53 -3.97 -11.72
C PRO A 123 -8.73 -4.91 -11.86
N GLY A 124 -8.72 -5.80 -12.86
CA GLY A 124 -9.79 -6.79 -13.05
C GLY A 124 -9.95 -7.74 -11.85
N GLN A 125 -8.85 -8.32 -11.39
CA GLN A 125 -8.86 -9.24 -10.25
C GLN A 125 -9.26 -8.54 -8.94
N VAL A 126 -8.73 -7.34 -8.70
CA VAL A 126 -9.10 -6.54 -7.51
C VAL A 126 -10.58 -6.16 -7.54
N ASN A 127 -11.10 -5.72 -8.69
CA ASN A 127 -12.52 -5.38 -8.84
C ASN A 127 -13.44 -6.58 -8.58
N GLU A 128 -13.08 -7.76 -9.09
CA GLU A 128 -13.84 -9.00 -8.83
C GLU A 128 -13.89 -9.34 -7.33
N LEU A 129 -12.78 -9.21 -6.62
CA LEU A 129 -12.70 -9.45 -5.17
C LEU A 129 -13.59 -8.47 -4.40
N ILE A 130 -13.52 -7.17 -4.74
CA ILE A 130 -14.35 -6.14 -4.11
C ILE A 130 -15.84 -6.43 -4.37
N ILE A 131 -16.24 -6.68 -5.61
CA ILE A 131 -17.64 -6.96 -5.97
C ILE A 131 -18.15 -8.22 -5.25
N LYS A 132 -17.33 -9.28 -5.19
CA LYS A 132 -17.68 -10.52 -4.49
C LYS A 132 -17.87 -10.28 -2.99
N PHE A 133 -16.98 -9.51 -2.37
CA PHE A 133 -17.08 -9.16 -0.96
C PHE A 133 -18.33 -8.34 -0.67
N LEU A 134 -18.60 -7.29 -1.47
CA LEU A 134 -19.79 -6.47 -1.31
C LEU A 134 -21.07 -7.32 -1.42
N LYS A 135 -21.18 -8.18 -2.44
CA LYS A 135 -22.33 -9.09 -2.62
C LYS A 135 -22.54 -10.09 -1.48
N LYS A 136 -21.46 -10.51 -0.82
CA LYS A 136 -21.51 -11.43 0.33
C LYS A 136 -22.10 -10.76 1.58
N HIS A 137 -21.88 -9.46 1.71
CA HIS A 137 -22.24 -8.65 2.89
C HIS A 137 -23.32 -7.60 2.58
N THR A 138 -24.11 -7.81 1.50
CA THR A 138 -25.32 -7.04 1.21
C THR A 138 -26.57 -7.73 1.75
#